data_AF-A0A532BI42-F1
#
_entry.id   AF-A0A532BI42-F1
#
_cell.length_a   1.000
_cell.length_b   1.000
_cell.length_c   1.000
_cell.angle_alpha   90.00
_cell.angle_beta   90.00
_cell.angle_gamma   90.00
#
_symmetry.space_group_name_H-M   'P 1'
#
loop_
_entity.id
_entity.type
_entity.pdbx_description
1 polymer ?
#
loop_
_entity_poly.entity_id
_entity_poly.type
_entity_poly.pdbx_seq_one_letter_code
_entity_poly.pdbx_strand_id
1 'polypeptide(L)'
;MTGSAGTHRRSEQTKADADCHPSDRHSSTTHIPRRPDIKILLCAALTAVPFTAAIAKDADSVKLVYDHVLPNVPGKSIKAVLVEYGPGGTSPAHTHPKSAFIYATVLEGAIRSQVNDGPAKTYRAGESFSEFPGDHHA
;
A
#
# COMPACT_ATOMS: atom_id res chain seq x y z
N MET A 1 12.19 -40.62 25.74
CA MET A 1 10.79 -40.49 25.29
C MET A 1 10.80 -40.11 23.83
N THR A 2 10.37 -41.04 22.99
CA THR A 2 10.38 -41.00 21.53
C THR A 2 9.13 -40.34 20.96
N GLY A 3 9.28 -39.75 19.78
CA GLY A 3 8.22 -39.48 18.81
C GLY A 3 7.97 -37.98 18.58
N SER A 4 7.66 -37.50 17.39
CA SER A 4 7.72 -38.02 16.03
C SER A 4 7.53 -36.79 15.12
N ALA A 5 8.23 -36.77 13.99
CA ALA A 5 8.09 -35.76 12.95
C ALA A 5 6.68 -35.76 12.34
N GLY A 6 6.19 -34.57 11.97
CA GLY A 6 4.97 -34.37 11.21
C GLY A 6 5.22 -33.40 10.06
N THR A 7 5.29 -33.93 8.85
CA THR A 7 5.39 -33.20 7.58
C THR A 7 4.02 -33.25 6.89
N HIS A 8 3.45 -32.10 6.51
CA HIS A 8 2.27 -32.04 5.63
C HIS A 8 2.48 -30.89 4.63
N ARG A 9 2.91 -31.23 3.41
CA ARG A 9 2.11 -31.46 2.18
C ARG A 9 1.82 -30.18 1.40
N ARG A 10 2.64 -30.03 0.35
CA ARG A 10 2.49 -29.20 -0.85
C ARG A 10 1.28 -29.70 -1.67
N SER A 11 0.47 -28.79 -2.19
CA SER A 11 -0.49 -29.05 -3.25
C SER A 11 -0.15 -28.18 -4.45
N GLU A 12 0.42 -28.82 -5.47
CA GLU A 12 0.58 -28.30 -6.82
C GLU A 12 -0.74 -28.49 -7.56
N GLN A 13 -1.25 -27.43 -8.18
CA GLN A 13 -2.39 -27.50 -9.10
C GLN A 13 -1.82 -27.39 -10.52
N THR A 14 -1.92 -28.47 -11.28
CA THR A 14 -1.51 -28.52 -12.69
C THR A 14 -2.73 -28.62 -13.61
N LYS A 15 -2.58 -27.95 -14.76
CA LYS A 15 -3.05 -28.32 -16.10
C LYS A 15 -4.55 -28.29 -16.43
N ALA A 16 -4.89 -27.46 -17.43
CA ALA A 16 -5.66 -27.89 -18.60
C ALA A 16 -5.40 -26.94 -19.78
N ASP A 17 -4.69 -27.46 -20.77
CA ASP A 17 -4.55 -26.93 -22.13
C ASP A 17 -5.85 -27.16 -22.92
N ALA A 18 -6.17 -26.26 -23.85
CA ALA A 18 -7.03 -26.56 -25.00
C ALA A 18 -6.66 -25.67 -26.19
N ASP A 19 -6.09 -26.32 -27.20
CA ASP A 19 -5.86 -25.84 -28.56
C ASP A 19 -7.18 -25.64 -29.34
N CYS A 20 -7.21 -24.69 -30.28
CA CYS A 20 -7.15 -24.94 -31.74
C CYS A 20 -7.89 -23.88 -32.59
N HIS A 21 -7.32 -23.70 -33.77
CA HIS A 21 -7.42 -22.69 -34.84
C HIS A 21 -8.58 -23.01 -35.84
N PRO A 22 -8.67 -22.47 -37.09
CA PRO A 22 -8.84 -21.10 -37.62
C PRO A 22 -9.95 -21.04 -38.72
N SER A 23 -9.86 -20.03 -39.61
CA SER A 23 -10.37 -19.92 -41.00
C SER A 23 -11.55 -18.94 -41.19
N ASP A 24 -11.32 -17.76 -41.80
CA ASP A 24 -11.35 -17.45 -43.26
C ASP A 24 -12.81 -17.31 -43.77
N ARG A 25 -13.25 -16.40 -44.65
CA ARG A 25 -12.62 -15.55 -45.68
C ARG A 25 -13.72 -14.71 -46.39
N HIS A 26 -13.30 -13.62 -47.05
CA HIS A 26 -13.80 -13.00 -48.32
C HIS A 26 -15.16 -12.28 -48.32
N SER A 27 -15.20 -10.95 -48.47
CA SER A 27 -15.03 -10.13 -49.71
C SER A 27 -16.32 -9.99 -50.53
N SER A 28 -16.80 -8.76 -50.72
CA SER A 28 -17.08 -8.19 -52.05
C SER A 28 -17.57 -6.75 -51.96
N THR A 29 -16.80 -5.86 -52.60
CA THR A 29 -17.10 -4.45 -52.87
C THR A 29 -17.91 -4.35 -54.15
N THR A 30 -18.99 -3.56 -54.15
CA THR A 30 -19.44 -2.87 -55.36
C THR A 30 -19.99 -1.48 -55.01
N HIS A 31 -19.38 -0.48 -55.64
CA HIS A 31 -19.63 0.95 -55.48
C HIS A 31 -20.59 1.43 -56.58
N ILE A 32 -21.69 2.11 -56.24
CA ILE A 32 -22.44 2.99 -57.16
C ILE A 32 -22.91 4.24 -56.38
N PRO A 33 -22.65 5.48 -56.87
CA PRO A 33 -22.92 6.71 -56.12
C PRO A 33 -24.22 7.40 -56.55
N ARG A 34 -24.94 8.04 -55.61
CA ARG A 34 -25.81 9.21 -55.85
C ARG A 34 -25.80 10.13 -54.62
N ARG A 35 -25.49 11.41 -54.84
CA ARG A 35 -25.55 12.53 -53.88
C ARG A 35 -27.00 13.07 -53.78
N PRO A 36 -27.30 14.08 -52.94
CA PRO A 36 -27.11 14.17 -51.50
C PRO A 36 -28.41 14.66 -50.80
N ASP A 37 -28.85 14.04 -49.72
CA ASP A 37 -29.88 14.66 -48.87
C ASP A 37 -29.35 14.80 -47.44
N ILE A 38 -29.02 16.05 -47.12
CA ILE A 38 -28.59 16.53 -45.82
C ILE A 38 -29.76 16.31 -44.86
N LYS A 39 -29.77 15.16 -44.18
CA LYS A 39 -30.57 14.96 -42.97
C LYS A 39 -29.64 15.26 -41.81
N ILE A 40 -29.85 16.44 -41.22
CA ILE A 40 -29.21 16.89 -39.98
C ILE A 40 -29.45 15.81 -38.93
N LEU A 41 -28.46 14.94 -38.74
CA LEU A 41 -28.41 14.02 -37.62
C LEU A 41 -27.86 14.82 -36.45
N LEU A 42 -28.75 15.25 -35.57
CA LEU A 42 -28.39 15.89 -34.31
C LEU A 42 -27.70 14.83 -33.44
N CYS A 43 -26.38 14.68 -33.60
CA CYS A 43 -25.53 13.95 -32.68
C CYS A 43 -25.54 14.70 -31.34
N ALA A 44 -26.37 14.25 -30.40
CA ALA A 44 -26.21 14.59 -29.01
C ALA A 44 -24.88 14.00 -28.53
N ALA A 45 -23.81 14.76 -28.66
CA ALA A 45 -22.53 14.44 -28.05
C ALA A 45 -22.70 14.57 -26.52
N LEU A 46 -23.02 13.45 -25.87
CA LEU A 46 -22.98 13.35 -24.43
C LEU A 46 -21.50 13.41 -24.02
N THR A 47 -21.01 14.61 -23.75
CA THR A 47 -19.67 14.83 -23.22
C THR A 47 -19.61 14.20 -21.84
N ALA A 48 -19.03 13.00 -21.74
CA ALA A 48 -18.67 12.40 -20.47
C ALA A 48 -17.61 13.29 -19.82
N VAL A 49 -18.03 14.13 -18.87
CA VAL A 49 -17.11 14.91 -18.05
C VAL A 49 -16.37 13.91 -17.14
N PRO A 50 -15.04 13.81 -17.21
CA PRO A 50 -14.32 12.97 -16.27
C PRO A 50 -14.47 13.60 -14.88
N PHE A 51 -15.19 12.91 -14.00
CA PHE A 51 -15.26 13.29 -12.59
C PHE A 51 -13.93 12.89 -11.96
N THR A 52 -12.93 13.77 -12.02
CA THR A 52 -11.71 13.64 -11.23
C THR A 52 -12.09 13.90 -9.77
N ALA A 53 -12.40 12.82 -9.04
CA ALA A 53 -12.48 12.88 -7.59
C ALA A 53 -11.10 13.28 -7.07
N ALA A 54 -10.97 14.51 -6.57
CA ALA A 54 -9.81 14.91 -5.80
C ALA A 54 -9.84 14.10 -4.50
N ILE A 55 -9.06 13.01 -4.45
CA ILE A 55 -8.75 12.35 -3.18
C ILE A 55 -7.91 13.36 -2.40
N ALA A 56 -8.50 13.94 -1.35
CA ALA A 56 -7.73 14.65 -0.36
C ALA A 56 -6.67 13.67 0.17
N LYS A 57 -5.38 13.98 -0.04
CA LYS A 57 -4.31 13.23 0.59
C LYS A 57 -4.43 13.51 2.08
N ASP A 58 -4.78 12.50 2.87
CA ASP A 58 -4.70 12.62 4.33
C ASP A 58 -3.31 13.15 4.69
N ALA A 59 -3.27 14.19 5.50
CA ALA A 59 -2.01 14.83 5.86
C ALA A 59 -1.25 13.95 6.85
N ASP A 60 0.06 13.83 6.65
CA ASP A 60 0.92 13.16 7.62
C ASP A 60 0.92 13.96 8.93
N SER A 61 0.70 13.29 10.06
CA SER A 61 0.59 13.94 11.36
C SER A 61 1.26 13.16 12.47
N VAL A 62 1.77 13.88 13.46
CA VAL A 62 2.45 13.34 14.64
C VAL A 62 1.85 14.02 15.86
N LYS A 63 1.17 13.26 16.73
CA LYS A 63 0.44 13.78 17.89
C LYS A 63 0.89 13.09 19.16
N LEU A 64 1.36 13.86 20.15
CA LEU A 64 1.61 13.35 21.50
C LEU A 64 0.26 13.04 22.17
N VAL A 65 0.01 11.77 22.47
CA VAL A 65 -1.25 11.29 23.05
C VAL A 65 -1.11 10.86 24.51
N TYR A 66 0.12 10.72 25.00
CA TYR A 66 0.40 10.41 26.40
C TYR A 66 1.77 10.96 26.78
N ASP A 67 1.89 11.53 27.98
CA ASP A 67 3.15 11.99 28.56
C ASP A 67 3.10 11.88 30.07
N HIS A 68 3.96 11.03 30.64
CA HIS A 68 3.98 10.79 32.07
C HIS A 68 5.40 10.55 32.58
N VAL A 69 5.82 11.34 33.57
CA VAL A 69 7.11 11.15 34.25
C VAL A 69 7.11 9.84 35.01
N LEU A 70 8.19 9.05 34.91
CA LEU A 70 8.30 7.80 35.66
C LEU A 70 8.56 8.11 37.15
N PRO A 71 7.71 7.64 38.08
CA PRO A 71 7.84 7.98 39.50
C PRO A 71 9.09 7.37 40.15
N ASN A 72 9.62 6.29 39.58
CA ASN A 72 10.75 5.53 40.09
C ASN A 72 12.01 5.65 39.23
N VAL A 73 12.01 6.47 38.17
CA VAL A 73 13.17 6.69 37.31
C VAL A 73 13.39 8.20 37.08
N PRO A 74 14.25 8.85 37.88
CA PRO A 74 14.48 10.28 37.77
C PRO A 74 14.89 10.73 36.37
N GLY A 75 14.27 11.80 35.88
CA GLY A 75 14.59 12.39 34.56
C GLY A 75 14.19 11.51 33.36
N LYS A 76 13.20 10.61 33.54
CA LYS A 76 12.62 9.79 32.46
C LYS A 76 11.10 9.90 32.45
N SER A 77 10.52 9.69 31.27
CA SER A 77 9.07 9.74 31.03
C SER A 77 8.67 8.66 30.04
N ILE A 78 7.46 8.14 30.16
CA ILE A 78 6.79 7.41 29.10
C ILE A 78 6.03 8.43 28.25
N LYS A 79 6.27 8.41 26.94
CA LYS A 79 5.53 9.20 25.96
C LYS A 79 4.93 8.27 24.91
N ALA A 80 3.69 8.51 24.52
CA ALA A 80 3.07 7.82 23.38
C ALA A 80 2.69 8.84 22.31
N VAL A 81 3.01 8.52 21.07
CA VAL A 81 2.75 9.37 19.92
C VAL A 81 1.89 8.59 18.93
N LEU A 82 0.78 9.19 18.50
CA LEU A 82 0.00 8.71 17.36
C LEU A 82 0.60 9.33 16.10
N VAL A 83 1.01 8.47 15.17
CA VAL A 83 1.51 8.90 13.86
C VAL A 83 0.54 8.40 12.80
N GLU A 84 0.05 9.33 12.00
CA GLU A 84 -0.86 9.06 10.88
C GLU A 84 -0.14 9.46 9.60
N TYR A 85 -0.16 8.58 8.61
CA TYR A 85 0.39 8.87 7.28
C TYR A 85 -0.71 8.73 6.25
N GLY A 86 -0.80 9.71 5.35
CA GLY A 86 -1.58 9.53 4.13
C GLY A 86 -0.92 8.52 3.20
N PRO A 87 -1.57 8.14 2.09
CA PRO A 87 -0.99 7.24 1.10
C PRO A 87 0.38 7.74 0.61
N GLY A 88 1.43 6.94 0.82
CA GLY A 88 2.81 7.28 0.48
C GLY A 88 3.45 8.35 1.36
N GLY A 89 2.87 8.67 2.52
CA GLY A 89 3.48 9.53 3.53
C GLY A 89 4.71 8.90 4.18
N THR A 90 5.62 9.74 4.68
CA THR A 90 6.89 9.29 5.27
C THR A 90 7.34 10.23 6.38
N SER A 91 8.03 9.69 7.40
CA SER A 91 8.81 10.52 8.31
C SER A 91 10.21 10.79 7.76
N PRO A 92 10.78 11.99 7.95
CA PRO A 92 12.19 12.23 7.68
C PRO A 92 13.07 11.27 8.48
N ALA A 93 14.17 10.83 7.86
CA ALA A 93 15.15 10.00 8.52
C ALA A 93 15.77 10.73 9.73
N HIS A 94 15.87 10.06 10.88
CA HIS A 94 16.42 10.65 12.09
C HIS A 94 17.00 9.61 13.06
N THR A 95 17.79 10.11 14.01
CA THR A 95 18.41 9.31 15.08
C THR A 95 17.72 9.57 16.41
N HIS A 96 17.37 8.50 17.12
CA HIS A 96 16.81 8.61 18.45
C HIS A 96 17.84 9.04 19.49
N PRO A 97 17.44 9.78 20.54
CA PRO A 97 18.33 10.07 21.66
C PRO A 97 18.89 8.79 22.29
N LYS A 98 20.13 8.82 22.76
CA LYS A 98 20.79 7.69 23.46
C LYS A 98 20.11 7.23 24.75
N SER A 99 19.06 7.92 25.18
CA SER A 99 18.26 7.57 26.35
C SER A 99 16.84 7.09 26.01
N ALA A 100 16.48 7.00 24.73
CA ALA A 100 15.13 6.70 24.28
C ALA A 100 15.06 5.30 23.65
N PHE A 101 14.23 4.44 24.23
CA PHE A 101 13.82 3.18 23.59
C PHE A 101 12.43 3.39 23.00
N ILE A 102 12.23 2.99 21.75
CA ILE A 102 10.95 3.14 21.05
C ILE A 102 10.34 1.76 20.85
N TYR A 103 9.05 1.67 21.17
CA TYR A 103 8.21 0.55 20.81
C TYR A 103 7.01 1.10 20.05
N ALA A 104 6.77 0.56 18.86
CA ALA A 104 5.68 1.00 17.99
C ALA A 104 4.87 -0.21 17.53
N THR A 105 3.56 -0.01 17.45
CA THR A 105 2.60 -0.97 16.90
C THR A 105 1.87 -0.30 15.74
N VAL A 106 1.77 -0.99 14.60
CA VAL A 106 0.95 -0.50 13.50
C VAL A 106 -0.51 -0.76 13.86
N LEU A 107 -1.28 0.32 13.99
CA LEU A 107 -2.71 0.23 14.31
C LEU A 107 -3.52 -0.14 13.07
N GLU A 108 -3.26 0.53 11.96
CA GLU A 108 -3.96 0.34 10.69
C GLU A 108 -2.98 0.43 9.50
N GLY A 109 -3.33 -0.20 8.38
CA GLY A 109 -2.53 -0.16 7.15
C GLY A 109 -1.19 -0.89 7.27
N ALA A 110 -0.14 -0.28 6.69
CA ALA A 110 1.21 -0.83 6.69
C ALA A 110 2.27 0.29 6.65
N ILE A 111 3.37 0.09 7.35
CA ILE A 111 4.52 0.99 7.42
C ILE A 111 5.78 0.24 6.99
N ARG A 112 6.58 0.84 6.12
CA ARG A 112 7.93 0.36 5.82
C ARG A 112 8.93 1.16 6.66
N SER A 113 9.75 0.48 7.45
CA SER A 113 10.82 1.09 8.26
C SER A 113 12.13 0.35 8.01
N GLN A 114 13.22 1.11 7.97
CA GLN A 114 14.58 0.61 7.96
C GLN A 114 15.34 1.20 9.14
N VAL A 115 15.91 0.33 9.97
CA VAL A 115 16.71 0.72 11.14
C VAL A 115 18.18 0.45 10.85
N ASN A 116 19.01 1.48 10.99
CA ASN A 116 20.44 1.49 10.70
C ASN A 116 20.72 0.90 9.31
N ASP A 117 21.77 0.09 9.19
CA ASP A 117 22.13 -0.63 7.95
C ASP A 117 21.37 -1.96 7.78
N GLY A 118 20.33 -2.18 8.59
CA GLY A 118 19.49 -3.36 8.52
C GLY A 118 18.60 -3.37 7.27
N PRO A 119 17.98 -4.52 6.96
CA PRO A 119 17.03 -4.59 5.86
C PRO A 119 15.77 -3.80 6.19
N ALA A 120 15.25 -3.06 5.21
CA ALA A 120 13.93 -2.45 5.33
C ALA A 120 12.84 -3.51 5.47
N LYS A 121 11.96 -3.33 6.44
CA LYS A 121 10.85 -4.24 6.72
C LYS A 121 9.52 -3.50 6.65
N THR A 122 8.52 -4.15 6.07
CA THR A 122 7.12 -3.69 6.13
C THR A 122 6.40 -4.36 7.28
N TYR A 123 5.88 -3.55 8.19
CA TYR A 123 5.00 -3.92 9.30
C TYR A 123 3.56 -3.60 8.93
N ARG A 124 2.63 -4.49 9.26
CA ARG A 124 1.19 -4.37 9.02
C ARG A 124 0.43 -4.25 10.33
N ALA A 125 -0.84 -3.88 10.24
CA ALA A 125 -1.74 -3.80 11.39
C ALA A 125 -1.59 -4.98 12.36
N GLY A 126 -1.40 -4.67 13.65
CA GLY A 126 -1.15 -5.63 14.73
C GLY A 126 0.33 -6.03 14.92
N GLU A 127 1.21 -5.80 13.93
CA GLU A 127 2.64 -6.02 14.09
C GLU A 127 3.30 -4.88 14.87
N SER A 128 4.36 -5.22 15.58
CA SER A 128 5.12 -4.26 16.40
C SER A 128 6.61 -4.39 16.15
N PHE A 129 7.34 -3.33 16.46
CA PHE A 129 8.79 -3.27 16.37
C PHE A 129 9.38 -2.38 17.47
N SER A 130 10.70 -2.46 17.59
CA SER A 130 11.45 -1.68 18.55
C SER A 130 12.67 -1.08 17.89
N GLU A 131 13.00 0.13 18.34
CA GLU A 131 14.21 0.85 17.97
C GLU A 131 14.93 1.21 19.27
N PHE A 132 16.22 0.91 19.30
CA PHE A 132 17.06 1.04 20.48
C PHE A 132 17.63 2.46 20.61
N PRO A 133 18.10 2.84 21.80
CA PRO A 133 18.69 4.14 22.01
C PRO A 133 19.88 4.39 21.06
N GLY A 134 19.81 5.47 20.29
CA GLY A 134 20.82 5.83 19.30
C GLY A 134 20.62 5.23 17.91
N ASP A 135 19.57 4.44 17.69
CA ASP A 135 19.25 3.94 16.34
C ASP A 135 18.86 5.09 15.41
N HIS A 136 19.30 4.99 14.15
CA HIS A 136 18.85 5.82 13.04
C HIS A 136 17.79 5.05 12.23
N HIS A 137 16.69 5.69 11.84
CA HIS A 137 15.67 5.05 11.03
C HIS A 137 15.13 5.94 9.92
N ALA A 138 14.60 5.30 8.87
CA ALA A 138 14.04 5.91 7.66
C ALA A 138 12.93 5.04 7.03
#